data_AF-A0A0S2FBB3-F1
#
_entry.id   AF-A0A0S2FBB3-F1
#
_cell.length_a   1.000
_cell.length_b   1.000
_cell.length_c   1.000
_cell.angle_alpha   90.00
_cell.angle_beta   90.00
_cell.angle_gamma   90.00
#
_symmetry.space_group_name_H-M   'P 1'
#
loop_
_entity.id
_entity.type
_entity.pdbx_description
1 polymer ?
#
loop_
_entity_poly.entity_id
_entity_poly.type
_entity_poly.pdbx_seq_one_letter_code
_entity_poly.pdbx_strand_id
1 'polypeptide(L)'
;MLLPASAAIGDARGMRAIRSSDPGVLRSASEGLCYLYVLPCAYEDLLKLGFSRGPLGRIQALQARFFEFFDLDLAFLVETETVGDARKLELDLRHRLSDYNAPAPLTANAQAGGHSEWYRGAYRALAEEAVRLQAVGHTVHRPLRAWLGRQLAAQGDDLYDRSAALMTQLQGDVSLLDQPGLRTLRRKLLDSLDAHAALGVELEPRLPEALLAWYRASGWRD
;
A
#
# COMPACT_ATOMS: atom_id res chain seq x y z
N MET A 1 28.49 35.33 -29.82
CA MET A 1 28.89 34.72 -28.54
C MET A 1 28.14 35.44 -27.43
N LEU A 2 27.02 34.87 -26.99
CA LEU A 2 26.28 35.21 -25.75
C LEU A 2 25.11 34.21 -25.65
N LEU A 3 25.18 33.32 -24.66
CA LEU A 3 24.13 32.38 -24.27
C LEU A 3 23.01 33.12 -23.54
N PRO A 4 21.71 32.80 -23.76
CA PRO A 4 20.66 33.20 -22.85
C PRO A 4 20.47 32.18 -21.71
N ALA A 5 19.94 32.71 -20.63
CA ALA A 5 19.89 32.20 -19.29
C ALA A 5 18.96 30.99 -19.08
N SER A 6 19.37 30.20 -18.08
CA SER A 6 18.67 29.11 -17.40
C SER A 6 17.20 29.42 -17.09
N ALA A 7 16.28 28.68 -17.72
CA ALA A 7 14.89 28.60 -17.30
C ALA A 7 14.77 27.65 -16.09
N ALA A 8 14.34 28.20 -14.96
CA ALA A 8 14.05 27.45 -13.75
C ALA A 8 12.88 26.48 -14.00
N ILE A 9 13.14 25.19 -13.86
CA ILE A 9 12.12 24.13 -13.88
C ILE A 9 11.34 24.22 -12.57
N GLY A 10 10.03 24.37 -12.72
CA GLY A 10 9.07 24.66 -11.66
C GLY A 10 8.98 23.60 -10.55
N ASP A 11 8.65 24.13 -9.37
CA ASP A 11 8.37 23.50 -8.09
C ASP A 11 7.56 22.20 -8.19
N ALA A 12 8.13 21.11 -7.67
CA ALA A 12 7.54 19.77 -7.58
C ALA A 12 6.46 19.67 -6.48
N ARG A 13 5.46 20.55 -6.51
CA ARG A 13 4.28 20.51 -5.65
C ARG A 13 3.03 20.24 -6.48
N GLY A 14 2.78 18.95 -6.72
CA GLY A 14 1.61 18.55 -7.50
C GLY A 14 1.28 17.07 -7.42
N MET A 15 1.28 16.48 -6.22
CA MET A 15 0.60 15.19 -6.03
C MET A 15 0.04 15.10 -4.62
N ARG A 16 -1.00 15.89 -4.39
CA ARG A 16 -1.85 15.79 -3.20
C ARG A 16 -2.82 14.64 -3.49
N ALA A 17 -2.71 13.56 -2.73
CA ALA A 17 -3.71 12.49 -2.75
C ALA A 17 -5.07 13.09 -2.34
N ILE A 18 -5.94 13.33 -3.33
CA ILE A 18 -7.31 13.72 -3.08
C ILE A 18 -8.01 12.46 -2.56
N ARG A 19 -8.35 12.50 -1.27
CA ARG A 19 -9.22 11.51 -0.64
C ARG A 19 -10.55 11.56 -1.37
N SER A 20 -10.98 10.44 -1.94
CA SER A 20 -12.37 10.27 -2.31
C SER A 20 -13.20 10.30 -1.03
N SER A 21 -13.95 11.38 -0.84
CA SER A 21 -15.00 11.49 0.16
C SER A 21 -16.30 11.72 -0.60
N ASP A 22 -17.19 10.74 -0.49
CA ASP A 22 -18.57 10.77 -0.97
C ASP A 22 -19.32 11.98 -0.36
N PRO A 23 -19.93 12.88 -1.14
CA PRO A 23 -20.61 14.05 -0.61
C PRO A 23 -22.02 13.65 -0.18
N GLY A 24 -22.19 13.22 1.08
CA GLY A 24 -23.54 12.84 1.52
C GLY A 24 -23.81 12.49 2.97
N VAL A 25 -22.84 12.44 3.89
CA VAL A 25 -23.11 12.37 5.35
C VAL A 25 -21.93 12.99 6.10
N LEU A 26 -22.17 14.03 6.89
CA LEU A 26 -21.19 14.53 7.87
C LEU A 26 -21.05 13.50 9.00
N ARG A 27 -20.39 12.37 8.73
CA ARG A 27 -19.92 11.47 9.78
C ARG A 27 -18.80 12.19 10.53
N SER A 28 -18.85 12.18 11.87
CA SER A 28 -17.78 12.77 12.68
C SER A 28 -16.43 12.13 12.31
N ALA A 29 -15.31 12.82 12.51
CA ALA A 29 -13.98 12.31 12.16
C ALA A 29 -13.61 10.98 12.88
N SER A 30 -14.42 10.51 13.83
CA SER A 30 -14.35 9.25 14.56
C SER A 30 -15.23 8.13 14.00
N GLU A 31 -16.26 8.45 13.23
CA GLU A 31 -17.19 7.49 12.62
C GLU A 31 -16.67 6.98 11.27
N GLY A 32 -17.14 5.79 10.86
CA GLY A 32 -16.82 5.18 9.57
C GLY A 32 -15.78 4.06 9.66
N LEU A 33 -15.88 3.14 8.70
CA LEU A 33 -15.11 1.90 8.65
C LEU A 33 -13.61 2.14 8.91
N CYS A 34 -13.07 1.34 9.83
CA CYS A 34 -11.66 1.25 10.10
C CYS A 34 -11.25 -0.22 10.16
N TYR A 35 -9.95 -0.46 10.11
CA TYR A 35 -9.41 -1.80 10.04
C TYR A 35 -8.20 -1.91 10.95
N LEU A 36 -8.19 -2.93 11.80
CA LEU A 36 -6.95 -3.46 12.35
C LEU A 36 -6.24 -4.25 11.25
N TYR A 37 -4.92 -4.10 11.12
CA TYR A 37 -4.10 -4.91 10.24
C TYR A 37 -3.02 -5.68 11.01
N VAL A 38 -2.80 -6.92 10.58
CA VAL A 38 -1.66 -7.74 10.96
C VAL A 38 -0.91 -8.13 9.69
N LEU A 39 0.36 -7.75 9.64
CA LEU A 39 1.22 -7.89 8.45
C LEU A 39 2.51 -8.63 8.84
N PRO A 40 2.53 -9.97 8.76
CA PRO A 40 3.75 -10.76 8.93
C PRO A 40 4.72 -10.51 7.78
N CYS A 41 6.01 -10.49 8.06
CA CYS A 41 7.08 -10.46 7.06
C CYS A 41 7.21 -11.84 6.40
N ALA A 42 7.48 -11.89 5.09
CA ALA A 42 7.54 -13.15 4.35
C ALA A 42 8.73 -14.06 4.73
N TYR A 43 9.85 -13.48 5.17
CA TYR A 43 11.11 -14.20 5.36
C TYR A 43 11.66 -14.11 6.78
N GLU A 44 10.91 -13.49 7.69
CA GLU A 44 11.30 -13.34 9.08
C GLU A 44 10.08 -13.62 9.96
N ASP A 45 10.33 -14.19 11.15
CA ASP A 45 9.30 -14.33 12.18
C ASP A 45 9.03 -12.97 12.86
N LEU A 46 8.70 -11.96 12.07
CA LEU A 46 8.42 -10.60 12.48
C LEU A 46 7.09 -10.16 11.86
N LEU A 47 6.31 -9.37 12.58
CA LEU A 47 5.05 -8.82 12.06
C LEU A 47 4.82 -7.39 12.52
N LYS A 48 4.07 -6.64 11.72
CA LYS A 48 3.53 -5.32 12.07
C LYS A 48 2.06 -5.44 12.48
N LEU A 49 1.70 -4.82 13.59
CA LEU A 49 0.32 -4.59 14.01
C LEU A 49 -0.01 -3.10 13.88
N GLY A 50 -1.25 -2.75 13.53
CA GLY A 50 -1.74 -1.37 13.61
C GLY A 50 -3.16 -1.24 13.11
N PHE A 51 -3.64 -0.01 12.92
CA PHE A 51 -4.94 0.24 12.30
C PHE A 51 -4.92 1.39 11.29
N SER A 52 -5.89 1.40 10.37
CA SER A 52 -6.06 2.45 9.36
C SER A 52 -7.47 2.46 8.78
N ARG A 53 -7.94 3.62 8.32
CA ARG A 53 -9.15 3.71 7.48
C ARG A 53 -8.90 3.33 6.01
N GLY A 54 -7.65 3.45 5.57
CA GLY A 54 -7.21 3.05 4.23
C GLY A 54 -6.02 2.09 4.34
N PRO A 55 -6.26 0.78 4.59
CA PRO A 55 -5.19 -0.20 4.76
C PRO A 55 -4.22 -0.26 3.58
N LEU A 56 -4.72 -0.28 2.33
CA LEU A 56 -3.87 -0.34 1.13
C LEU A 56 -2.82 0.80 1.10
N GLY A 57 -3.27 2.05 1.22
CA GLY A 57 -2.37 3.20 1.23
C GLY A 57 -1.42 3.22 2.44
N ARG A 58 -1.86 2.72 3.60
CA ARG A 58 -1.00 2.59 4.78
C ARG A 58 0.10 1.55 4.58
N ILE A 59 -0.25 0.39 4.01
CA ILE A 59 0.69 -0.70 3.72
C ILE A 59 1.73 -0.25 2.68
N GLN A 60 1.29 0.41 1.60
CA GLN A 60 2.18 1.00 0.59
C GLN A 60 3.14 2.05 1.18
N ALA A 61 2.67 2.85 2.15
CA ALA A 61 3.51 3.84 2.82
C ALA A 61 4.56 3.21 3.74
N LEU A 62 4.23 2.08 4.39
CA LEU A 62 5.16 1.32 5.24
C LEU A 62 6.29 0.71 4.41
N GLN A 63 5.95 0.12 3.26
CA GLN A 63 6.88 -0.56 2.36
C GLN A 63 6.44 -0.40 0.90
N ALA A 64 7.33 0.10 0.03
CA ALA A 64 7.01 0.27 -1.39
C ALA A 64 6.71 -1.08 -2.06
N ARG A 65 7.55 -2.10 -1.82
CA ARG A 65 7.37 -3.48 -2.29
C ARG A 65 6.65 -4.35 -1.25
N PHE A 66 5.56 -3.84 -0.69
CA PHE A 66 4.82 -4.52 0.38
C PHE A 66 4.37 -5.94 0.03
N PHE A 67 4.12 -6.22 -1.25
CA PHE A 67 3.65 -7.50 -1.78
C PHE A 67 4.72 -8.60 -1.79
N GLU A 68 6.00 -8.23 -1.67
CA GLU A 68 7.12 -9.15 -1.45
C GLU A 68 7.57 -9.13 0.01
N PHE A 69 7.49 -7.96 0.67
CA PHE A 69 7.98 -7.80 2.03
C PHE A 69 7.10 -8.52 3.06
N PHE A 70 5.77 -8.46 2.89
CA PHE A 70 4.82 -9.09 3.78
C PHE A 70 4.29 -10.41 3.22
N ASP A 71 4.09 -11.39 4.09
CA ASP A 71 3.33 -12.59 3.78
C ASP A 71 1.83 -12.25 3.71
N LEU A 72 1.35 -11.95 2.50
CA LEU A 72 -0.05 -11.57 2.29
C LEU A 72 -1.03 -12.74 2.41
N ASP A 73 -0.54 -13.97 2.46
CA ASP A 73 -1.35 -15.18 2.60
C ASP A 73 -1.58 -15.49 4.09
N LEU A 74 -0.64 -15.11 4.96
CA LEU A 74 -0.78 -15.13 6.41
C LEU A 74 -1.38 -13.84 7.00
N ALA A 75 -1.19 -12.69 6.33
CA ALA A 75 -1.72 -11.41 6.76
C ALA A 75 -3.26 -11.37 6.75
N PHE A 76 -3.81 -10.47 7.57
CA PHE A 76 -5.25 -10.27 7.65
C PHE A 76 -5.64 -8.85 8.10
N LEU A 77 -6.90 -8.50 7.86
CA LEU A 77 -7.57 -7.33 8.42
C LEU A 77 -8.76 -7.74 9.28
N VAL A 78 -9.08 -6.93 10.29
CA VAL A 78 -10.34 -7.02 11.03
C VAL A 78 -11.10 -5.70 10.85
N GLU A 79 -12.33 -5.76 10.33
CA GLU A 79 -13.17 -4.58 10.18
C GLU A 79 -13.73 -4.11 11.51
N THR A 80 -13.80 -2.79 11.67
CA THR A 80 -14.47 -2.12 12.77
C THR A 80 -15.32 -0.96 12.25
N GLU A 81 -16.37 -0.62 12.98
CA GLU A 81 -17.31 0.43 12.57
C GLU A 81 -16.77 1.85 12.82
N THR A 82 -15.83 1.98 13.77
CA THR A 82 -15.21 3.24 14.14
C THR A 82 -13.69 3.11 14.32
N VAL A 83 -13.00 4.25 14.32
CA VAL A 83 -11.57 4.31 14.72
C VAL A 83 -11.39 4.00 16.21
N GLY A 84 -12.37 4.35 17.04
CA GLY A 84 -12.33 4.06 18.48
C GLY A 84 -12.23 2.56 18.72
N ASP A 85 -13.04 1.77 18.02
CA ASP A 85 -13.04 0.31 18.13
C ASP A 85 -11.73 -0.30 17.64
N ALA A 86 -11.22 0.14 16.48
CA ALA A 86 -9.94 -0.34 15.96
C ALA A 86 -8.79 -0.02 16.93
N ARG A 87 -8.78 1.19 17.51
CA ARG A 87 -7.77 1.60 18.48
C ARG A 87 -7.88 0.81 19.77
N LYS A 88 -9.09 0.55 20.27
CA LYS A 88 -9.30 -0.28 21.46
C LYS A 88 -8.76 -1.69 21.23
N LEU A 89 -9.11 -2.30 20.09
CA LEU A 89 -8.62 -3.63 19.73
C LEU A 89 -7.09 -3.66 19.59
N GLU A 90 -6.50 -2.65 18.95
CA GLU A 90 -5.05 -2.52 18.83
C GLU A 90 -4.38 -2.41 20.20
N LEU A 91 -4.89 -1.54 21.08
CA LEU A 91 -4.35 -1.37 22.43
C LEU A 91 -4.44 -2.68 23.22
N ASP A 92 -5.57 -3.37 23.21
CA ASP A 92 -5.76 -4.63 23.93
C ASP A 92 -4.73 -5.68 23.46
N LEU A 93 -4.48 -5.77 22.16
CA LEU A 93 -3.48 -6.67 21.60
C LEU A 93 -2.05 -6.27 21.94
N ARG A 94 -1.72 -4.97 21.93
CA ARG A 94 -0.39 -4.48 22.33
C ARG A 94 -0.05 -4.87 23.76
N HIS A 95 -1.00 -4.77 24.68
CA HIS A 95 -0.78 -5.17 26.07
C HIS A 95 -0.54 -6.68 26.17
N ARG A 96 -1.29 -7.50 25.44
CA ARG A 96 -1.12 -8.96 25.41
C ARG A 96 0.18 -9.41 24.73
N LEU A 97 0.71 -8.60 23.83
CA LEU A 97 1.89 -8.93 23.03
C LEU A 97 3.19 -8.28 23.55
N SER A 98 3.19 -7.68 24.74
CA SER A 98 4.34 -6.93 25.28
C SER A 98 5.65 -7.73 25.27
N ASP A 99 5.56 -9.03 25.57
CA ASP A 99 6.71 -9.93 25.67
C ASP A 99 7.29 -10.30 24.29
N TYR A 100 6.54 -10.03 23.22
CA TYR A 100 6.96 -10.29 21.84
C TYR A 100 7.54 -9.05 21.15
N ASN A 101 7.61 -7.91 21.83
CA ASN A 101 8.10 -6.65 21.23
C ASN A 101 9.46 -6.84 20.55
N ALA A 102 9.58 -6.31 19.34
CA ALA A 102 10.78 -6.40 18.53
C ALA A 102 11.12 -5.03 17.91
N PRO A 103 12.40 -4.77 17.60
CA PRO A 103 12.78 -3.59 16.85
C PRO A 103 12.21 -3.65 15.43
N ALA A 104 11.96 -2.47 14.86
CA ALA A 104 11.55 -2.34 13.47
C ALA A 104 12.64 -2.82 12.50
N PRO A 105 12.29 -3.39 11.33
CA PRO A 105 13.22 -3.63 10.24
C PRO A 105 13.87 -2.34 9.76
N LEU A 106 15.15 -2.39 9.41
CA LEU A 106 15.88 -1.22 8.87
C LEU A 106 15.26 -0.65 7.59
N THR A 107 14.59 -1.50 6.82
CA THR A 107 13.93 -1.13 5.56
C THR A 107 12.54 -0.53 5.76
N ALA A 108 11.95 -0.65 6.96
CA ALA A 108 10.62 -0.13 7.23
C ALA A 108 10.64 1.41 7.28
N ASN A 109 9.66 2.04 6.65
CA ASN A 109 9.60 3.49 6.62
C ASN A 109 9.15 4.06 7.98
N ALA A 110 10.11 4.56 8.76
CA ALA A 110 9.84 5.15 10.07
C ALA A 110 8.87 6.34 10.02
N GLN A 111 8.94 7.18 8.98
CA GLN A 111 8.06 8.35 8.79
C GLN A 111 6.62 7.93 8.47
N ALA A 112 6.41 6.72 7.96
CA ALA A 112 5.10 6.13 7.76
C ALA A 112 4.58 5.39 9.01
N GLY A 113 5.11 5.68 10.20
CA GLY A 113 4.76 4.97 11.44
C GLY A 113 5.23 3.51 11.44
N GLY A 114 6.28 3.20 10.70
CA GLY A 114 6.94 1.90 10.70
C GLY A 114 7.99 1.73 11.82
N HIS A 115 8.05 2.61 12.81
CA HIS A 115 9.05 2.54 13.89
C HIS A 115 8.58 1.77 15.14
N SER A 116 7.28 1.49 15.26
CA SER A 116 6.64 0.92 16.45
C SER A 116 5.71 -0.26 16.13
N GLU A 117 5.26 -0.95 17.17
CA GLU A 117 4.35 -2.11 17.11
C GLU A 117 4.82 -3.21 16.15
N TRP A 118 6.10 -3.58 16.28
CA TRP A 118 6.67 -4.78 15.67
C TRP A 118 6.82 -5.87 16.71
N TYR A 119 6.51 -7.10 16.33
CA TYR A 119 6.53 -8.25 17.23
C TYR A 119 7.21 -9.44 16.56
N ARG A 120 7.99 -10.19 17.32
CA ARG A 120 8.68 -11.42 16.88
C ARG A 120 8.04 -12.64 17.54
N GLY A 121 7.69 -13.67 16.77
CA GLY A 121 7.09 -14.91 17.31
C GLY A 121 5.61 -14.79 17.73
N ALA A 122 4.96 -13.66 17.46
CA ALA A 122 3.58 -13.39 17.90
C ALA A 122 2.50 -13.89 16.92
N TYR A 123 2.87 -14.42 15.75
CA TYR A 123 1.90 -14.70 14.69
C TYR A 123 0.79 -15.67 15.14
N ARG A 124 1.15 -16.75 15.82
CA ARG A 124 0.17 -17.76 16.25
C ARG A 124 -0.90 -17.16 17.16
N ALA A 125 -0.50 -16.35 18.13
CA ALA A 125 -1.42 -15.68 19.05
C ALA A 125 -2.39 -14.73 18.31
N LEU A 126 -1.89 -13.99 17.32
CA LEU A 126 -2.73 -13.12 16.49
C LEU A 126 -3.65 -13.89 15.53
N ALA A 127 -3.19 -15.02 14.99
CA ALA A 127 -4.02 -15.87 14.15
C ALA A 127 -5.17 -16.53 14.94
N GLU A 128 -4.90 -16.97 16.17
CA GLU A 128 -5.93 -17.47 17.10
C GLU A 128 -6.94 -16.37 17.46
N GLU A 129 -6.44 -15.15 17.70
CA GLU A 129 -7.30 -14.00 17.96
C GLU A 129 -8.21 -13.64 16.77
N ALA A 130 -7.70 -13.72 15.54
CA ALA A 130 -8.51 -13.48 14.34
C ALA A 130 -9.70 -14.45 14.26
N VAL A 131 -9.47 -15.73 14.56
CA VAL A 131 -10.54 -16.76 14.62
C VAL A 131 -11.55 -16.40 15.72
N ARG A 132 -11.09 -16.00 16.90
CA ARG A 132 -11.95 -15.58 18.01
C ARG A 132 -12.82 -14.37 17.63
N LEU A 133 -12.22 -13.35 17.00
CA LEU A 133 -12.91 -12.13 16.57
C LEU A 133 -13.98 -12.44 15.52
N GLN A 134 -13.66 -13.32 14.57
CA GLN A 134 -14.63 -13.79 13.59
C GLN A 134 -15.81 -14.53 14.25
N ALA A 135 -15.52 -15.39 15.24
CA ALA A 135 -16.56 -16.14 15.96
C ALA A 135 -17.53 -15.25 16.77
N VAL A 136 -17.08 -14.06 17.20
CA VAL A 136 -17.93 -13.07 17.88
C VAL A 136 -18.54 -12.03 16.93
N GLY A 137 -18.38 -12.21 15.61
CA GLY A 137 -19.11 -11.45 14.58
C GLY A 137 -18.31 -10.38 13.84
N HIS A 138 -17.00 -10.24 14.08
CA HIS A 138 -16.20 -9.33 13.25
C HIS A 138 -15.98 -9.90 11.84
N THR A 139 -16.02 -9.02 10.83
CA THR A 139 -15.52 -9.36 9.50
C THR A 139 -13.99 -9.44 9.53
N VAL A 140 -13.45 -10.58 9.13
CA VAL A 140 -12.00 -10.80 9.01
C VAL A 140 -11.64 -11.08 7.56
N HIS A 141 -10.74 -10.29 6.98
CA HIS A 141 -10.25 -10.48 5.62
C HIS A 141 -8.94 -11.27 5.62
N ARG A 142 -9.02 -12.56 5.32
CA ARG A 142 -7.87 -13.48 5.24
C ARG A 142 -8.08 -14.50 4.11
N PRO A 143 -7.08 -14.81 3.27
CA PRO A 143 -5.79 -14.10 3.16
C PRO A 143 -5.97 -12.65 2.71
N LEU A 144 -5.10 -11.75 3.18
CA LEU A 144 -5.17 -10.34 2.85
C LEU A 144 -4.94 -10.07 1.35
N ARG A 145 -4.17 -10.93 0.67
CA ARG A 145 -3.90 -10.85 -0.77
C ARG A 145 -5.15 -10.56 -1.60
N ALA A 146 -6.22 -11.33 -1.41
CA ALA A 146 -7.44 -11.20 -2.20
C ALA A 146 -8.17 -9.87 -1.95
N TRP A 147 -8.13 -9.38 -0.70
CA TRP A 147 -8.72 -8.10 -0.35
C TRP A 147 -7.93 -6.94 -1.00
N LEU A 148 -6.60 -6.96 -0.93
CA LEU A 148 -5.76 -5.94 -1.55
C LEU A 148 -5.89 -5.93 -3.08
N GLY A 149 -5.96 -7.11 -3.72
CA GLY A 149 -6.20 -7.24 -5.15
C GLY A 149 -7.52 -6.59 -5.57
N ARG A 150 -8.61 -6.81 -4.81
CA ARG A 150 -9.89 -6.11 -5.06
C ARG A 150 -9.78 -4.60 -4.89
N GLN A 151 -9.07 -4.12 -3.88
CA GLN A 151 -8.87 -2.68 -3.66
C GLN A 151 -8.10 -2.02 -4.81
N LEU A 152 -7.08 -2.70 -5.35
CA LEU A 152 -6.34 -2.21 -6.52
C LEU A 152 -7.18 -2.29 -7.79
N ALA A 153 -7.90 -3.40 -8.02
CA ALA A 153 -8.76 -3.55 -9.18
C ALA A 153 -9.87 -2.50 -9.24
N ALA A 154 -10.41 -2.10 -8.08
CA ALA A 154 -11.41 -1.04 -7.95
C ALA A 154 -10.85 0.37 -8.29
N GLN A 155 -9.52 0.54 -8.31
CA GLN A 155 -8.85 1.75 -8.78
C GLN A 155 -8.50 1.68 -10.29
N GLY A 156 -9.05 0.71 -11.02
CA GLY A 156 -8.66 0.39 -12.40
C GLY A 156 -8.85 1.53 -13.40
N ASP A 157 -10.00 2.19 -13.42
CA ASP A 157 -10.26 3.32 -14.33
C ASP A 157 -9.29 4.48 -14.02
N ASP A 158 -9.04 4.75 -12.73
CA ASP A 158 -8.05 5.73 -12.27
C ASP A 158 -6.62 5.34 -12.66
N LEU A 159 -6.29 4.05 -12.80
CA LEU A 159 -4.96 3.62 -13.28
C LEU A 159 -4.75 3.95 -14.76
N TYR A 160 -5.76 3.69 -15.61
CA TYR A 160 -5.67 4.02 -17.03
C TYR A 160 -5.53 5.53 -17.23
N ASP A 161 -6.39 6.33 -16.60
CA ASP A 161 -6.36 7.79 -16.76
C ASP A 161 -5.04 8.40 -16.29
N ARG A 162 -4.51 7.97 -15.13
CA ARG A 162 -3.22 8.45 -14.62
C ARG A 162 -2.05 8.02 -15.51
N SER A 163 -2.08 6.80 -16.04
CA SER A 163 -1.01 6.33 -16.92
C SER A 163 -1.07 7.00 -18.31
N ALA A 164 -2.26 7.27 -18.85
CA ALA A 164 -2.45 8.05 -20.06
C ALA A 164 -1.98 9.51 -19.89
N ALA A 165 -2.25 10.12 -18.73
CA ALA A 165 -1.75 11.45 -18.40
C ALA A 165 -0.21 11.47 -18.31
N LEU A 166 0.40 10.45 -17.70
CA LEU A 166 1.85 10.27 -17.69
C LEU A 166 2.40 10.15 -19.11
N MET A 167 1.80 9.32 -19.96
CA MET A 167 2.22 9.17 -21.37
C MET A 167 2.16 10.50 -22.13
N THR A 168 1.14 11.33 -21.86
CA THR A 168 1.05 12.68 -22.43
C THR A 168 2.21 13.57 -21.98
N GLN A 169 2.60 13.51 -20.69
CA GLN A 169 3.75 14.27 -20.17
C GLN A 169 5.08 13.80 -20.78
N LEU A 170 5.18 12.50 -21.09
CA LEU A 170 6.31 11.90 -21.79
C LEU A 170 6.24 12.11 -23.31
N GLN A 171 5.27 12.87 -23.82
CA GLN A 171 5.05 13.11 -25.25
C GLN A 171 4.94 11.81 -26.08
N GLY A 172 4.43 10.74 -25.47
CA GLY A 172 4.34 9.41 -26.06
C GLY A 172 5.64 8.58 -26.01
N ASP A 173 6.78 9.17 -25.63
CA ASP A 173 8.06 8.47 -25.55
C ASP A 173 8.30 7.88 -24.15
N VAL A 174 7.85 6.63 -23.98
CA VAL A 174 8.03 5.89 -22.72
C VAL A 174 9.51 5.64 -22.37
N SER A 175 10.41 5.68 -23.35
CA SER A 175 11.85 5.47 -23.11
C SER A 175 12.49 6.60 -22.29
N LEU A 176 11.84 7.76 -22.21
CA LEU A 176 12.24 8.84 -21.31
C LEU A 176 12.30 8.38 -19.84
N LEU A 177 11.48 7.39 -19.44
CA LEU A 177 11.51 6.81 -18.09
C LEU A 177 12.84 6.09 -17.77
N ASP A 178 13.64 5.73 -18.77
CA ASP A 178 14.97 5.13 -18.59
C ASP A 178 16.06 6.19 -18.31
N GLN A 179 15.76 7.47 -18.47
CA GLN A 179 16.73 8.53 -18.23
C GLN A 179 17.10 8.64 -16.74
N PRO A 180 18.38 8.90 -16.40
CA PRO A 180 18.83 9.00 -15.01
C PRO A 180 18.03 10.00 -14.17
N GLY A 181 17.55 11.10 -14.76
CA GLY A 181 16.74 12.12 -14.08
C GLY A 181 15.36 11.64 -13.62
N LEU A 182 14.83 10.57 -14.21
CA LEU A 182 13.51 10.01 -13.89
C LEU A 182 13.58 8.71 -13.09
N ARG A 183 14.76 8.32 -12.58
CA ARG A 183 14.97 7.06 -11.86
C ARG A 183 13.98 6.82 -10.73
N THR A 184 13.66 7.85 -9.94
CA THR A 184 12.71 7.73 -8.83
C THR A 184 11.28 7.51 -9.32
N LEU A 185 10.88 8.23 -10.38
CA LEU A 185 9.56 8.05 -10.99
C LEU A 185 9.44 6.66 -11.61
N ARG A 186 10.46 6.24 -12.38
CA ARG A 186 10.57 4.89 -12.93
C ARG A 186 10.40 3.83 -11.85
N ARG A 187 11.16 3.92 -10.76
CA ARG A 187 11.08 2.93 -9.68
C ARG A 187 9.69 2.85 -9.07
N LYS A 188 9.09 4.00 -8.75
CA LYS A 188 7.73 4.07 -8.18
C LYS A 188 6.67 3.49 -9.12
N LEU A 189 6.81 3.74 -10.43
CA LEU A 189 5.90 3.19 -11.43
C LEU A 189 6.06 1.67 -11.50
N LEU A 190 7.29 1.16 -11.58
CA LEU A 190 7.55 -0.29 -11.57
C LEU A 190 7.01 -0.94 -10.30
N ASP A 191 7.33 -0.43 -9.11
CA ASP A 191 6.82 -0.99 -7.84
C ASP A 191 5.29 -0.99 -7.78
N SER A 192 4.64 0.03 -8.36
CA SER A 192 3.18 0.10 -8.45
C SER A 192 2.63 -0.94 -9.43
N LEU A 193 3.21 -1.10 -10.61
CA LEU A 193 2.76 -2.08 -11.62
C LEU A 193 3.02 -3.52 -11.15
N ASP A 194 4.18 -3.76 -10.55
CA ASP A 194 4.52 -5.03 -9.91
C ASP A 194 3.49 -5.42 -8.84
N ALA A 195 3.05 -4.46 -8.02
CA ALA A 195 2.03 -4.70 -7.01
C ALA A 195 0.68 -5.12 -7.61
N HIS A 196 0.28 -4.53 -8.74
CA HIS A 196 -0.95 -4.91 -9.43
C HIS A 196 -0.84 -6.33 -9.97
N ALA A 197 0.26 -6.63 -10.67
CA ALA A 197 0.48 -7.94 -11.26
C ALA A 197 0.64 -9.04 -10.19
N ALA A 198 1.39 -8.80 -9.11
CA ALA A 198 1.57 -9.73 -7.99
C ALA A 198 0.27 -10.03 -7.21
N LEU A 199 -0.74 -9.16 -7.34
CA LEU A 199 -2.06 -9.31 -6.73
C LEU A 199 -3.13 -9.76 -7.72
N GLY A 200 -2.72 -10.21 -8.92
CA GLY A 200 -3.61 -10.76 -9.94
C GLY A 200 -4.51 -9.74 -10.61
N VAL A 201 -4.10 -8.47 -10.65
CA VAL A 201 -4.83 -7.42 -11.37
C VAL A 201 -4.35 -7.37 -12.82
N GLU A 202 -5.27 -7.67 -13.75
CA GLU A 202 -5.02 -7.59 -15.19
C GLU A 202 -4.62 -6.18 -15.61
N LEU A 203 -3.38 -6.02 -16.08
CA LEU A 203 -2.83 -4.72 -16.49
C LEU A 203 -3.22 -4.32 -17.91
N GLU A 204 -3.46 -5.29 -18.79
CA GLU A 204 -3.72 -5.06 -20.21
C GLU A 204 -4.89 -4.10 -20.49
N PRO A 205 -6.07 -4.23 -19.84
CA PRO A 205 -7.16 -3.28 -20.05
C PRO A 205 -6.96 -1.96 -19.28
N ARG A 206 -5.90 -1.82 -18.48
CA ARG A 206 -5.71 -0.71 -17.52
C ARG A 206 -4.52 0.19 -17.84
N LEU A 207 -3.76 -0.09 -18.91
CA LEU A 207 -2.58 0.68 -19.30
C LEU A 207 -2.59 0.97 -20.80
N PRO A 208 -2.05 2.13 -21.23
CA PRO A 208 -1.67 2.35 -22.62
C PRO A 208 -0.69 1.29 -23.11
N GLU A 209 -0.88 0.81 -24.34
CA GLU A 209 -0.10 -0.29 -24.94
C GLU A 209 1.42 -0.06 -24.87
N ALA A 210 1.88 1.15 -25.22
CA ALA A 210 3.31 1.49 -25.18
C ALA A 210 3.91 1.36 -23.77
N LEU A 211 3.14 1.72 -22.73
CA LEU A 211 3.59 1.60 -21.34
C LEU A 211 3.59 0.13 -20.88
N LEU A 212 2.59 -0.64 -21.27
CA LEU A 212 2.52 -2.08 -21.00
C LEU A 212 3.70 -2.83 -21.66
N ALA A 213 4.02 -2.52 -22.92
CA ALA A 213 5.15 -3.10 -23.64
C ALA A 213 6.48 -2.75 -22.97
N TRP A 214 6.67 -1.48 -22.58
CA TRP A 214 7.84 -1.05 -21.82
C TRP A 214 7.98 -1.74 -20.47
N TYR A 215 6.87 -1.92 -19.75
CA TYR A 215 6.86 -2.62 -18.46
C TYR A 215 7.27 -4.08 -18.61
N ARG A 216 6.70 -4.79 -19.59
CA ARG A 216 7.07 -6.18 -19.93
C ARG A 216 8.56 -6.29 -20.29
N ALA A 217 9.10 -5.33 -21.04
CA ALA A 217 10.53 -5.30 -21.39
C ALA A 217 11.46 -4.93 -20.21
N SER A 218 10.94 -4.26 -19.18
CA SER A 218 11.71 -3.79 -18.02
C SER A 218 12.06 -4.89 -17.00
N GLY A 219 11.61 -6.12 -17.24
CA GLY A 219 12.01 -7.30 -16.45
C GLY A 219 10.98 -7.77 -15.42
N TRP A 220 9.68 -7.60 -15.69
CA TRP A 220 8.64 -8.33 -14.98
C TRP A 220 8.92 -9.84 -15.09
N ARG A 221 8.98 -10.53 -13.95
CA ARG A 221 9.13 -11.98 -13.87
C ARG A 221 7.77 -12.54 -13.49
N ASP A 222 7.14 -13.27 -14.42
CA ASP A 222 5.99 -14.13 -14.11
C ASP A 222 6.38 -15.22 -13.09
#